data_AF-A0A370BAG4-F1
#
_entry.id   AF-A0A370BAG4-F1
#
_cell.length_a   1.000
_cell.length_b   1.000
_cell.length_c   1.000
_cell.angle_alpha   90.00
_cell.angle_beta   90.00
_cell.angle_gamma   90.00
#
_symmetry.space_group_name_H-M   'P 1'
#
loop_
_entity.id
_entity.type
_entity.pdbx_description
1 polymer ?
#
loop_
_entity_poly.entity_id
_entity_poly.type
_entity_poly.pdbx_seq_one_letter_code
_entity_poly.pdbx_strand_id
1 'polypeptide(L)'
;MDGRGSVSGEELFEGTVDGPAVRESTEGLTGLWTEILGADADADAGFIANGGDSLKAVLLADRIFTLTGQELDFLEILDTPDLATLARAVRGSRD
;
A
#
# COMPACT_ATOMS: atom_id res chain seq x y z
N MET A 1 13.88 -32.60 -45.65
CA MET A 1 12.50 -32.12 -45.81
C MET A 1 11.69 -32.69 -44.66
N ASP A 2 11.28 -31.79 -43.80
CA ASP A 2 11.23 -31.94 -42.35
C ASP A 2 10.04 -32.74 -41.82
N GLY A 3 10.31 -33.45 -40.73
CA GLY A 3 9.39 -34.35 -40.05
C GLY A 3 8.29 -33.62 -39.31
N ARG A 4 7.11 -34.24 -39.31
CA ARG A 4 6.04 -34.01 -38.34
C ARG A 4 6.45 -34.62 -36.99
N GLY A 5 6.16 -33.88 -35.93
CA GLY A 5 6.29 -34.29 -34.53
C GLY A 5 6.78 -33.08 -33.75
N SER A 6 6.24 -32.68 -32.63
CA SER A 6 5.14 -33.16 -31.79
C SER A 6 4.74 -31.94 -30.97
N VAL A 7 3.51 -31.91 -30.47
CA VAL A 7 3.19 -31.05 -29.34
C VAL A 7 4.09 -31.44 -28.16
N SER A 8 4.91 -30.50 -27.72
CA SER A 8 5.70 -30.52 -26.48
C SER A 8 5.46 -29.13 -25.91
N GLY A 9 4.69 -28.98 -24.85
CA GLY A 9 5.00 -29.54 -23.55
C GLY A 9 5.07 -28.30 -22.67
N GLU A 10 3.97 -28.06 -21.97
CA GLU A 10 3.85 -27.27 -20.76
C GLU A 10 5.13 -27.12 -19.94
N GLU A 11 5.98 -26.14 -20.23
CA GLU A 11 7.14 -25.85 -19.39
C GLU A 11 7.47 -24.34 -19.48
N LEU A 12 7.51 -23.52 -18.44
CA LEU A 12 7.36 -23.64 -16.99
C LEU A 12 7.05 -22.21 -16.53
N PHE A 13 5.90 -21.98 -15.88
CA PHE A 13 5.74 -20.79 -15.03
C PHE A 13 6.55 -21.04 -13.77
N GLU A 14 7.86 -20.80 -13.83
CA GLU A 14 8.70 -20.87 -12.64
C GLU A 14 9.81 -19.83 -12.71
N GLY A 15 9.39 -18.60 -12.46
CA GLY A 15 10.21 -17.63 -11.76
C GLY A 15 9.32 -17.10 -10.65
N THR A 16 9.40 -17.73 -9.48
CA THR A 16 8.80 -17.29 -8.22
C THR A 16 8.67 -15.79 -8.18
N VAL A 17 7.43 -15.29 -8.26
CA VAL A 17 7.13 -13.93 -7.83
C VAL A 17 7.49 -13.89 -6.35
N ASP A 18 8.72 -13.49 -6.06
CA ASP A 18 9.05 -12.84 -4.81
C ASP A 18 8.12 -11.62 -4.79
N GLY A 19 6.96 -11.79 -4.15
CA GLY A 19 5.84 -10.87 -4.34
C GLY A 19 6.28 -9.46 -3.93
N PRO A 20 5.94 -8.42 -4.72
CA PRO A 20 6.34 -7.03 -4.43
C PRO A 20 5.80 -6.49 -3.09
N ALA A 21 4.90 -7.22 -2.43
CA ALA A 21 4.02 -6.80 -1.35
C ALA A 21 4.68 -6.16 -0.11
N VAL A 22 5.96 -6.41 0.20
CA VAL A 22 6.55 -5.98 1.49
C VAL A 22 7.58 -4.85 1.37
N ARG A 23 8.24 -4.70 0.21
CA ARG A 23 9.13 -3.54 -0.01
C ARG A 23 8.33 -2.29 -0.39
N GLU A 24 7.16 -2.51 -1.00
CA GLU A 24 6.23 -1.46 -1.42
C GLU A 24 5.41 -0.85 -0.27
N SER A 25 5.43 -1.36 0.95
CA SER A 25 4.47 -0.89 1.96
C SER A 25 4.72 0.55 2.45
N THR A 26 5.98 1.03 2.45
CA THR A 26 6.29 2.41 2.90
C THR A 26 6.37 3.41 1.75
N GLU A 27 6.95 3.01 0.61
CA GLU A 27 6.88 3.80 -0.63
C GLU A 27 5.43 3.94 -1.12
N GLY A 28 4.65 2.86 -1.02
CA GLY A 28 3.22 2.85 -1.32
C GLY A 28 2.43 3.74 -0.37
N LEU A 29 2.67 3.68 0.94
CA LEU A 29 1.96 4.54 1.90
C LEU A 29 2.26 6.03 1.70
N THR A 30 3.50 6.38 1.40
CA THR A 30 3.88 7.77 1.06
C THR A 30 3.21 8.21 -0.24
N GLY A 31 3.15 7.32 -1.23
CA GLY A 31 2.39 7.54 -2.46
C GLY A 31 0.91 7.82 -2.18
N LEU A 32 0.25 6.98 -1.38
CA LEU A 32 -1.15 7.17 -1.00
C LEU A 32 -1.39 8.47 -0.23
N TRP A 33 -0.47 8.80 0.69
CA TRP A 33 -0.53 10.02 1.47
C TRP A 33 -0.55 11.25 0.56
N THR A 34 0.39 11.31 -0.39
CA THR A 34 0.48 12.42 -1.35
C THR A 34 -0.60 12.38 -2.43
N GLU A 35 -1.13 11.21 -2.79
CA GLU A 35 -2.27 11.09 -3.72
C GLU A 35 -3.54 11.67 -3.11
N ILE A 36 -3.77 11.45 -1.81
CA ILE A 36 -4.98 11.89 -1.10
C ILE A 36 -4.86 13.33 -0.60
N LEU A 37 -3.71 13.73 -0.06
CA LEU A 37 -3.49 15.04 0.56
C LEU A 37 -2.83 16.05 -0.39
N GLY A 38 -2.21 15.59 -1.46
CA GLY A 38 -1.46 16.41 -2.42
C GLY A 38 0.05 16.20 -2.34
N ALA A 39 0.75 16.58 -3.41
CA ALA A 39 2.20 16.38 -3.55
C ALA A 39 3.05 17.19 -2.55
N ASP A 40 2.49 18.28 -2.00
CA ASP A 40 3.13 19.13 -0.99
C ASP A 40 2.84 18.69 0.45
N ALA A 41 2.21 17.52 0.65
CA ALA A 41 1.90 17.02 1.99
C ALA A 41 3.19 16.72 2.77
N ASP A 42 3.29 17.30 3.97
CA ASP A 42 4.39 17.13 4.89
C ASP A 42 4.24 15.79 5.64
N ALA A 43 5.25 14.94 5.52
CA ALA A 43 5.29 13.63 6.17
C ALA A 43 5.47 13.74 7.69
N ASP A 44 6.00 14.85 8.19
CA ASP A 44 6.18 15.15 9.61
C ASP A 44 4.95 15.86 10.22
N ALA A 45 3.92 16.14 9.42
CA ALA A 45 2.67 16.74 9.86
C ALA A 45 1.50 15.75 9.79
N GLY A 46 0.53 15.95 10.68
CA GLY A 46 -0.63 15.07 10.78
C GLY A 46 -1.58 15.18 9.59
N PHE A 47 -2.49 14.23 9.48
CA PHE A 47 -3.42 14.14 8.33
C PHE A 47 -4.27 15.40 8.17
N ILE A 48 -4.83 15.91 9.28
CA ILE A 48 -5.62 17.15 9.29
C ILE A 48 -4.78 18.39 8.98
N ALA A 49 -3.52 18.44 9.46
CA ALA A 49 -2.62 19.57 9.20
C ALA A 49 -2.30 19.72 7.71
N ASN A 50 -2.26 18.60 6.99
CA ASN A 50 -2.10 18.54 5.54
C ASN A 50 -3.40 18.78 4.74
N GLY A 51 -4.49 19.21 5.39
CA GLY A 51 -5.78 19.45 4.72
C GLY A 51 -6.63 18.18 4.53
N GLY A 52 -6.33 17.13 5.28
CA GLY A 52 -7.14 15.93 5.39
C GLY A 52 -8.51 16.20 6.03
N ASP A 53 -9.48 15.34 5.73
CA ASP A 53 -10.81 15.33 6.32
C ASP A 53 -11.30 13.88 6.51
N SER A 54 -12.47 13.69 7.11
CA SER A 54 -13.00 12.36 7.39
C SER A 54 -13.22 11.51 6.14
N LEU A 55 -13.62 12.11 5.02
CA LEU A 55 -13.82 11.37 3.77
C LEU A 55 -12.47 10.89 3.22
N LYS A 56 -11.47 11.77 3.19
CA LYS A 56 -10.11 11.42 2.77
C LYS A 56 -9.49 10.36 3.68
N ALA A 57 -9.76 10.41 4.99
CA ALA A 57 -9.28 9.41 5.94
C ALA A 57 -9.90 8.03 5.69
N VAL A 58 -11.21 7.97 5.42
CA VAL A 58 -11.89 6.73 5.03
C VAL A 58 -11.32 6.16 3.73
N LEU A 59 -11.07 7.02 2.73
CA LEU A 59 -10.44 6.59 1.46
C LEU A 59 -9.02 6.07 1.69
N LEU A 60 -8.24 6.71 2.55
CA LEU A 60 -6.90 6.26 2.90
C LEU A 60 -6.94 4.90 3.62
N ALA A 61 -7.87 4.71 4.56
CA ALA A 61 -8.05 3.45 5.28
C ALA A 61 -8.35 2.29 4.31
N ASP A 62 -9.31 2.47 3.41
CA ASP A 62 -9.68 1.46 2.39
C ASP A 62 -8.51 1.11 1.47
N ARG A 63 -7.72 2.12 1.10
CA ARG A 63 -6.58 1.95 0.22
C ARG A 63 -5.40 1.26 0.92
N ILE A 64 -5.16 1.59 2.19
CA ILE A 64 -4.20 0.89 3.05
C ILE A 64 -4.62 -0.58 3.20
N PHE A 65 -5.90 -0.85 3.46
CA PHE A 65 -6.43 -2.21 3.55
C PHE A 65 -6.22 -2.98 2.23
N THR A 66 -6.49 -2.36 1.08
CA THR A 66 -6.27 -2.98 -0.23
C THR A 66 -4.79 -3.31 -0.48
N LEU A 67 -3.86 -2.46 -0.05
CA LEU A 67 -2.42 -2.65 -0.26
C LEU A 67 -1.79 -3.62 0.74
N THR A 68 -2.27 -3.62 1.98
CA THR A 68 -1.56 -4.28 3.10
C THR A 68 -2.38 -5.39 3.75
N GLY A 69 -3.67 -5.48 3.46
CA GLY A 69 -4.63 -6.33 4.17
C GLY A 69 -4.98 -5.85 5.57
N GLN A 70 -4.43 -4.70 6.01
CA GLN A 70 -4.61 -4.18 7.35
C GLN A 70 -5.80 -3.23 7.43
N GLU A 71 -6.76 -3.54 8.29
CA GLU A 71 -7.86 -2.64 8.59
C GLU A 71 -7.38 -1.61 9.63
N LEU A 72 -7.59 -0.33 9.34
CA LEU A 72 -7.32 0.79 10.25
C LEU A 72 -8.59 1.61 10.41
N ASP A 73 -8.85 2.08 11.63
CA ASP A 73 -9.95 3.00 11.84
C ASP A 73 -9.57 4.37 11.25
N PHE A 74 -10.52 5.02 10.56
CA PHE A 74 -10.29 6.37 10.04
C PHE A 74 -9.99 7.36 11.17
N LEU A 75 -10.51 7.14 12.38
CA LEU A 75 -10.20 7.97 13.55
C LEU A 75 -8.72 7.87 13.93
N GLU A 76 -8.09 6.71 13.80
CA GLU A 76 -6.66 6.55 14.05
C GLU A 76 -5.82 7.32 13.04
N ILE A 77 -6.24 7.34 11.76
CA ILE A 77 -5.60 8.14 10.71
C ILE A 77 -5.70 9.64 11.02
N LEU A 78 -6.86 10.10 11.48
CA LEU A 78 -7.08 11.50 11.83
C LEU A 78 -6.26 11.94 13.05
N ASP A 79 -6.08 11.05 14.03
CA ASP A 79 -5.31 11.28 15.25
C ASP A 79 -3.79 11.14 15.03
N THR A 80 -3.37 10.63 13.86
CA THR A 80 -1.96 10.38 13.61
C THR A 80 -1.17 11.70 13.50
N PRO A 81 -0.09 11.88 14.30
CA PRO A 81 0.71 13.10 14.28
C PRO A 81 1.59 13.25 13.03
N ASP A 82 1.93 12.16 12.36
CA ASP A 82 2.85 12.12 11.22
C ASP A 82 2.74 10.79 10.45
N LEU A 83 3.26 10.75 9.22
CA LEU A 83 3.22 9.57 8.35
C LEU A 83 4.00 8.38 8.92
N ALA A 84 5.08 8.61 9.68
CA ALA A 84 5.88 7.53 10.26
C ALA A 84 5.10 6.79 11.36
N THR A 85 4.28 7.51 12.13
CA THR A 85 3.38 6.94 13.13
C THR A 85 2.29 6.10 12.46
N LEU A 86 1.70 6.56 11.36
CA LEU A 86 0.75 5.77 10.56
C LEU A 86 1.41 4.49 10.04
N ALA A 87 2.61 4.61 9.48
CA ALA A 87 3.37 3.47 8.96
C ALA A 87 3.69 2.43 10.04
N ARG A 88 3.88 2.86 11.30
CA ARG A 88 4.06 1.96 12.44
C ARG A 88 2.76 1.24 12.79
N ALA A 89 1.62 1.93 12.79
CA ALA A 89 0.31 1.32 13.03
C ALA A 89 0.02 0.22 11.99
N VAL A 90 0.26 0.50 10.70
CA VAL A 90 0.13 -0.49 9.61
C VAL A 90 1.01 -1.72 9.82
N ARG A 91 2.26 -1.55 10.29
CA ARG A 91 3.19 -2.67 10.53
C ARG A 91 2.92 -3.43 11.83
N GLY A 92 2.37 -2.75 12.84
CA GLY A 92 2.25 -3.24 14.21
C GLY A 92 1.05 -4.15 14.45
N SER A 93 0.05 -4.16 13.58
CA SER A 93 -1.18 -4.95 13.76
C SER A 93 -1.12 -6.37 13.18
N ARG A 94 0.08 -6.88 12.86
CA ARG A 94 0.31 -8.32 12.69
C ARG A 94 0.32 -9.00 14.07
N ASP A 95 -0.85 -9.28 14.64
CA ASP A 95 -1.04 -10.32 15.67
C ASP A 95 -2.06 -11.36 15.19
#